data_AF-A0A7K3Z2I0-F1
#
_entry.id   AF-A0A7K3Z2I0-F1
#
_cell.length_a   1.000
_cell.length_b   1.000
_cell.length_c   1.000
_cell.angle_alpha   90.00
_cell.angle_beta   90.00
_cell.angle_gamma   90.00
#
_symmetry.space_group_name_H-M   'P 1'
#
loop_
_entity.id
_entity.type
_entity.pdbx_description
1 polymer ?
#
loop_
_entity_poly.entity_id
_entity_poly.type
_entity_poly.pdbx_seq_one_letter_code
_entity_poly.pdbx_strand_id
1 'polypeptide(L)'
;MPFKQLKKDEADSLTLEWVLQTKTYKLLLNKNRCVGCQICFFACPKEAITIQKQRKTPDGTAQKAKIDFDLSKCNFCGICDVTCPYGAIEVTLNGSRDLPVLSKDSFPKLIREIQVDTRKCDRECAECETVCPLSLIKISRFGYDGKPVKDFSVLSPLGRKRVQVILDIQKEYCPTCRLCEFKCPAGAIRIKKMFEGTIKINQNSCPQGCKDCLDVCPITGALFLGEDQKVYVNELFCTYCGACKNVCPEEQALILNRTKVLHTPVRSGAWNKALERITSSDNALKEFKAQAAKTRRHTVEKRFFAEKLKK
;
A
#
# COMPACT_ATOMS: atom_id res chain seq x y z
N MET A 1 -21.68 8.61 -25.91
CA MET A 1 -21.98 7.50 -24.98
C MET A 1 -21.10 6.32 -25.33
N PRO A 2 -20.68 5.48 -24.37
CA PRO A 2 -19.93 4.26 -24.67
C PRO A 2 -20.76 3.34 -25.57
N PHE A 3 -20.10 2.77 -26.58
CA PHE A 3 -20.67 1.77 -27.48
C PHE A 3 -20.93 0.46 -26.75
N LYS A 4 -20.07 0.15 -25.78
CA LYS A 4 -20.16 -1.05 -24.95
C LYS A 4 -19.74 -0.74 -23.52
N GLN A 5 -20.53 -1.21 -22.57
CA GLN A 5 -20.23 -1.18 -21.15
C GLN A 5 -20.20 -2.62 -20.65
N LEU A 6 -19.12 -3.02 -19.97
CA LEU A 6 -18.99 -4.37 -19.42
C LEU A 6 -18.58 -4.31 -17.96
N LYS A 7 -19.15 -5.22 -17.16
CA LYS A 7 -18.70 -5.55 -15.81
C LYS A 7 -18.61 -7.07 -15.71
N LYS A 8 -17.44 -7.60 -15.38
CA LYS A 8 -17.18 -9.03 -15.20
C LYS A 8 -16.64 -9.26 -13.80
N ASP A 9 -17.38 -10.02 -12.99
CA ASP A 9 -17.00 -10.39 -11.62
C ASP A 9 -16.59 -11.88 -11.61
N GLU A 10 -15.29 -12.16 -11.59
CA GLU A 10 -14.72 -13.51 -11.59
C GLU A 10 -14.21 -13.88 -10.18
N ALA A 11 -13.73 -15.11 -9.96
CA ALA A 11 -13.23 -15.51 -8.63
C ALA A 11 -12.10 -14.59 -8.12
N ASP A 12 -11.13 -14.30 -8.99
CA ASP A 12 -9.88 -13.63 -8.63
C ASP A 12 -9.80 -12.18 -9.12
N SER A 13 -10.77 -11.75 -9.93
CA SER A 13 -10.75 -10.45 -10.58
C SER A 13 -12.14 -9.80 -10.64
N LEU A 14 -12.17 -8.47 -10.70
CA LEU A 14 -13.36 -7.70 -11.10
C LEU A 14 -12.91 -6.71 -12.17
N THR A 15 -13.51 -6.79 -13.35
CA THR A 15 -13.18 -5.94 -14.50
C THR A 15 -14.36 -5.07 -14.89
N LEU A 16 -14.11 -3.77 -15.06
CA LEU A 16 -15.04 -2.81 -15.66
C LEU A 16 -14.44 -2.30 -16.97
N GLU A 17 -15.25 -2.13 -18.00
CA GLU A 17 -14.80 -1.66 -19.31
C GLU A 17 -15.82 -0.71 -19.97
N TRP A 18 -15.33 0.40 -20.51
CA TRP A 18 -16.05 1.30 -21.40
C TRP A 18 -15.33 1.38 -22.74
N VAL A 19 -15.99 0.86 -23.78
CA VAL A 19 -15.52 0.94 -25.16
C VAL A 19 -16.24 2.10 -25.86
N LEU A 20 -15.48 3.12 -26.25
CA LEU A 20 -15.90 4.23 -27.11
C LEU A 20 -15.29 4.01 -28.51
N GLN A 21 -15.69 4.83 -29.49
CA GLN A 21 -15.19 4.72 -30.87
C GLN A 21 -13.65 4.74 -30.98
N THR A 22 -12.97 5.55 -30.17
CA THR A 22 -11.50 5.73 -30.24
C THR A 22 -10.78 5.44 -28.94
N LYS A 23 -11.53 5.11 -27.88
CA LYS A 23 -11.01 4.98 -26.51
C LYS A 23 -11.63 3.80 -25.78
N THR A 24 -10.81 2.95 -25.22
CA THR A 24 -11.22 1.86 -24.34
C THR A 24 -10.68 2.13 -22.94
N TYR A 25 -11.56 2.40 -22.00
CA TYR A 25 -11.21 2.50 -20.59
C TYR A 25 -11.44 1.15 -19.92
N LYS A 26 -10.47 0.68 -19.15
CA LYS A 26 -10.57 -0.55 -18.38
C LYS A 26 -10.12 -0.31 -16.95
N LEU A 27 -10.85 -0.86 -16.01
CA LEU A 27 -10.46 -0.94 -14.60
C LEU A 27 -10.42 -2.42 -14.23
N LEU A 28 -9.30 -2.86 -13.66
CA LEU A 28 -9.10 -4.21 -13.15
C LEU A 28 -8.82 -4.14 -11.65
N LEU A 29 -9.64 -4.83 -10.86
CA LEU A 29 -9.36 -5.13 -9.46
C LEU A 29 -8.85 -6.57 -9.37
N ASN A 30 -7.61 -6.75 -8.91
CA ASN A 30 -7.07 -8.04 -8.52
C ASN A 30 -7.52 -8.37 -7.08
N LYS A 31 -8.41 -9.35 -6.94
CA LYS A 31 -8.98 -9.73 -5.65
C LYS A 31 -7.97 -10.44 -4.76
N ASN A 32 -6.99 -11.16 -5.30
CA ASN A 32 -5.94 -11.82 -4.52
C ASN A 32 -5.06 -10.82 -3.78
N ARG A 33 -4.83 -9.65 -4.37
CA ARG A 33 -4.05 -8.54 -3.77
C ARG A 33 -4.90 -7.59 -2.94
N CYS A 34 -6.18 -7.45 -3.25
CA CYS A 34 -7.08 -6.59 -2.50
C CYS A 34 -7.24 -7.15 -1.08
N VAL A 35 -7.07 -6.29 -0.08
CA VAL A 35 -7.23 -6.63 1.34
C VAL A 35 -8.50 -6.03 1.95
N GLY A 36 -9.36 -5.39 1.14
CA GLY A 36 -10.59 -4.76 1.61
C GLY A 36 -10.37 -3.55 2.53
N CYS A 37 -9.32 -2.74 2.31
CA CYS A 37 -8.89 -1.65 3.21
C CYS A 37 -9.62 -0.29 3.06
N GLN A 38 -10.67 -0.19 2.25
CA GLN A 38 -11.48 1.03 2.06
C GLN A 38 -10.81 2.34 1.59
N ILE A 39 -9.50 2.38 1.32
CA ILE A 39 -8.84 3.61 0.88
C ILE A 39 -9.38 4.09 -0.48
N CYS A 40 -9.60 3.17 -1.42
CA CYS A 40 -10.16 3.49 -2.73
C CYS A 40 -11.57 4.10 -2.62
N PHE A 41 -12.39 3.61 -1.70
CA PHE A 41 -13.73 4.13 -1.42
C PHE A 41 -13.68 5.59 -1.01
N PHE A 42 -12.85 5.94 -0.02
CA PHE A 42 -12.68 7.32 0.40
C PHE A 42 -12.08 8.21 -0.70
N ALA A 43 -11.19 7.66 -1.52
CA ALA A 43 -10.56 8.38 -2.60
C ALA A 43 -11.51 8.67 -3.78
N CYS A 44 -12.56 7.87 -3.99
CA CYS A 44 -13.40 7.98 -5.18
C CYS A 44 -14.23 9.28 -5.19
N PRO A 45 -14.00 10.23 -6.11
CA PRO A 45 -14.75 11.48 -6.17
C PRO A 45 -16.19 11.29 -6.69
N LYS A 46 -16.47 10.15 -7.31
CA LYS A 46 -17.77 9.77 -7.84
C LYS A 46 -18.56 8.82 -6.95
N GLU A 47 -17.98 8.41 -5.82
CA GLU A 47 -18.62 7.48 -4.86
C GLU A 47 -19.14 6.22 -5.57
N ALA A 48 -18.34 5.77 -6.55
CA ALA A 48 -18.64 4.63 -7.41
C ALA A 48 -18.17 3.31 -6.79
N ILE A 49 -17.68 3.30 -5.55
CA ILE A 49 -17.11 2.12 -4.91
C ILE A 49 -17.99 1.80 -3.71
N THR A 50 -18.23 0.51 -3.47
CA THR A 50 -18.92 0.03 -2.27
C THR A 50 -18.07 -1.01 -1.56
N ILE A 51 -18.31 -1.15 -0.26
CA ILE A 51 -17.59 -2.08 0.61
C ILE A 51 -18.62 -2.89 1.36
N GLN A 52 -18.50 -4.21 1.24
CA GLN A 52 -19.44 -5.14 1.85
C GLN A 52 -18.70 -6.08 2.79
N LYS A 53 -19.14 -6.13 4.04
CA LYS A 53 -18.70 -7.15 4.98
C LYS A 53 -19.17 -8.51 4.47
N GLN A 54 -18.26 -9.46 4.38
CA GLN A 54 -18.56 -10.80 3.90
C GLN A 54 -19.00 -11.69 5.08
N ARG A 55 -19.81 -12.70 4.78
CA ARG A 55 -20.09 -13.78 5.72
C ARG A 55 -18.79 -14.53 6.00
N LYS A 56 -18.66 -15.07 7.21
CA LYS A 56 -17.55 -15.95 7.55
C LYS A 56 -17.59 -17.22 6.70
N THR A 57 -16.43 -17.84 6.52
CA THR A 57 -16.34 -19.17 5.90
C THR A 57 -17.00 -20.23 6.80
N PRO A 58 -17.28 -21.45 6.29
CA PRO A 58 -17.92 -22.51 7.09
C PRO A 58 -17.15 -22.89 8.37
N ASP A 59 -15.83 -22.74 8.38
CA ASP A 59 -14.94 -22.94 9.52
C ASP A 59 -14.95 -21.77 10.52
N GLY A 60 -15.73 -20.71 10.26
CA GLY A 60 -15.88 -19.57 11.16
C GLY A 60 -14.83 -18.48 10.99
N THR A 61 -13.95 -18.58 9.99
CA THR A 61 -12.91 -17.57 9.70
C THR A 61 -13.52 -16.34 9.00
N ALA A 62 -13.16 -15.14 9.46
CA ALA A 62 -13.63 -13.92 8.81
C ALA A 62 -12.95 -13.71 7.45
N GLN A 63 -13.72 -13.19 6.50
CA GLN A 63 -13.23 -12.85 5.17
C GLN A 63 -13.03 -11.34 5.05
N LYS A 64 -12.01 -10.95 4.28
CA LYS A 64 -11.79 -9.55 3.90
C LYS A 64 -13.05 -8.95 3.28
N ALA A 65 -13.26 -7.65 3.49
CA ALA A 65 -14.43 -6.98 2.90
C ALA A 65 -14.37 -7.01 1.37
N LYS A 66 -15.51 -7.30 0.72
CA LYS A 66 -15.65 -7.26 -0.74
C LYS A 66 -15.74 -5.82 -1.20
N ILE A 67 -14.92 -5.46 -2.19
CA ILE A 67 -14.98 -4.18 -2.89
C ILE A 67 -15.73 -4.39 -4.19
N ASP A 68 -16.69 -3.53 -4.48
CA ASP A 68 -17.40 -3.52 -5.76
C ASP A 68 -17.42 -2.10 -6.37
N PHE A 69 -17.61 -2.04 -7.68
CA PHE A 69 -17.63 -0.79 -8.45
C PHE A 69 -18.94 -0.64 -9.23
N ASP A 70 -19.57 0.51 -9.08
CA ASP A 70 -20.72 0.95 -9.87
C ASP A 70 -20.25 1.51 -11.22
N LEU A 71 -20.50 0.75 -12.27
CA LEU A 71 -20.11 1.10 -13.64
C LEU A 71 -20.83 2.36 -14.16
N SER A 72 -22.02 2.69 -13.62
CA SER A 72 -22.77 3.88 -14.02
C SER A 72 -22.17 5.18 -13.45
N LYS A 73 -21.50 5.08 -12.30
CA LYS A 73 -20.87 6.23 -11.61
C LYS A 73 -19.39 6.37 -11.92
N CYS A 74 -18.69 5.25 -12.15
CA CYS A 74 -17.26 5.23 -12.38
C CYS A 74 -16.90 6.00 -13.66
N ASN A 75 -15.97 6.94 -13.55
CA ASN A 75 -15.47 7.71 -14.69
C ASN A 75 -14.03 7.34 -15.10
N PHE A 76 -13.50 6.22 -14.60
CA PHE A 76 -12.15 5.72 -14.91
C PHE A 76 -11.03 6.75 -14.68
N CYS A 77 -11.19 7.65 -13.69
CA CYS A 77 -10.20 8.70 -13.44
C CYS A 77 -8.84 8.19 -12.91
N GLY A 78 -8.79 6.96 -12.38
CA GLY A 78 -7.55 6.34 -11.90
C GLY A 78 -7.12 6.70 -10.49
N ILE A 79 -7.88 7.48 -9.72
CA ILE A 79 -7.48 7.82 -8.34
C ILE A 79 -7.38 6.58 -7.44
N CYS A 80 -8.26 5.59 -7.64
CA CYS A 80 -8.25 4.34 -6.88
C CYS A 80 -7.05 3.44 -7.21
N ASP A 81 -6.48 3.56 -8.42
CA ASP A 81 -5.23 2.89 -8.81
C ASP A 81 -4.06 3.48 -8.00
N VAL A 82 -3.83 4.79 -8.11
CA VAL A 82 -2.66 5.43 -7.49
C VAL A 82 -2.72 5.55 -5.97
N THR A 83 -3.91 5.45 -5.37
CA THR A 83 -4.10 5.44 -3.92
C THR A 83 -4.13 4.04 -3.32
N CYS A 84 -4.08 2.97 -4.12
CA CYS A 84 -4.09 1.62 -3.60
C CYS A 84 -2.72 1.27 -2.97
N PRO A 85 -2.64 1.05 -1.64
CA PRO A 85 -1.36 0.71 -1.01
C PRO A 85 -0.80 -0.65 -1.46
N TYR A 86 -1.69 -1.57 -1.83
CA TYR A 86 -1.37 -2.94 -2.23
C TYR A 86 -1.32 -3.12 -3.75
N GLY A 87 -1.46 -2.05 -4.55
CA GLY A 87 -1.44 -2.12 -6.02
C GLY A 87 -2.46 -3.12 -6.59
N ALA A 88 -3.64 -3.23 -5.97
CA ALA A 88 -4.66 -4.19 -6.35
C ALA A 88 -5.60 -3.67 -7.45
N ILE A 89 -5.55 -2.38 -7.77
CA ILE A 89 -6.41 -1.76 -8.78
C ILE A 89 -5.51 -1.18 -9.87
N GLU A 90 -5.86 -1.45 -11.11
CA GLU A 90 -5.21 -0.90 -12.29
C GLU A 90 -6.26 -0.27 -13.21
N VAL A 91 -5.99 0.94 -13.69
CA VAL A 91 -6.85 1.61 -14.66
C VAL A 91 -6.05 1.95 -15.92
N THR A 92 -6.53 1.50 -17.07
CA THR A 92 -5.89 1.69 -18.37
C THR A 92 -6.79 2.39 -19.37
N LEU A 93 -6.15 3.13 -20.29
CA LEU A 93 -6.76 3.74 -21.46
C LEU A 93 -6.05 3.18 -22.70
N ASN A 94 -6.81 2.54 -23.58
CA ASN A 94 -6.28 1.88 -24.79
C ASN A 94 -5.18 0.85 -24.46
N GLY A 95 -5.32 0.14 -23.34
CA GLY A 95 -4.33 -0.83 -22.87
C GLY A 95 -3.08 -0.22 -22.21
N SER A 96 -2.89 1.09 -22.26
CA SER A 96 -1.82 1.78 -21.55
C SER A 96 -2.27 2.26 -20.17
N ARG A 97 -1.38 2.18 -19.18
CA ARG A 97 -1.58 2.76 -17.83
C ARG A 97 -1.30 4.28 -17.78
N ASP A 98 -0.98 4.89 -18.92
CA ASP A 98 -0.78 6.34 -19.04
C ASP A 98 -2.10 7.10 -19.13
N LEU A 99 -2.76 7.25 -17.99
CA LEU A 99 -3.93 8.11 -17.88
C LEU A 99 -3.49 9.59 -17.96
N PRO A 100 -4.12 10.42 -18.81
CA PRO A 100 -3.81 11.85 -18.90
C PRO A 100 -3.93 12.60 -17.56
N VAL A 101 -4.77 12.11 -16.64
CA VAL A 101 -4.94 12.67 -15.30
C VAL A 101 -3.75 12.34 -14.40
N LEU A 102 -3.14 11.16 -14.58
CA LEU A 102 -1.93 10.75 -13.87
C LEU A 102 -0.67 11.40 -14.43
N SER A 103 -0.64 11.72 -15.74
CA SER A 103 0.51 12.39 -16.37
C SER A 103 0.55 13.90 -16.11
N LYS A 104 -0.60 14.51 -15.76
CA LYS A 104 -0.69 15.94 -15.42
C LYS A 104 -0.56 16.24 -13.92
N ASP A 105 -0.04 15.32 -13.12
CA ASP A 105 0.07 15.45 -11.65
C ASP A 105 -1.25 15.92 -10.99
N SER A 106 -2.40 15.46 -11.52
CA SER A 106 -3.72 15.82 -11.00
C SER A 106 -4.13 14.95 -9.82
N PHE A 107 -3.54 13.75 -9.72
CA PHE A 107 -3.65 12.87 -8.57
C PHE A 107 -2.28 12.55 -8.01
N PRO A 108 -2.17 12.33 -6.70
CA PRO A 108 -0.90 12.02 -6.10
C PRO A 108 -0.49 10.57 -6.39
N LYS A 109 0.80 10.31 -6.31
CA LYS A 109 1.34 8.96 -6.18
C LYS A 109 1.73 8.76 -4.72
N LEU A 110 1.35 7.63 -4.14
CA LEU A 110 1.84 7.24 -2.82
C LEU A 110 3.35 7.01 -2.88
N ILE A 111 4.08 7.67 -1.97
CA ILE A 111 5.53 7.54 -1.90
C ILE A 111 5.86 6.36 -0.98
N ARG A 112 6.72 5.47 -1.49
CA ARG A 112 7.21 4.29 -0.77
C ARG A 112 8.70 4.46 -0.53
N GLU A 113 9.06 5.12 0.56
CA GLU A 113 10.46 5.31 0.94
C GLU A 113 10.99 4.03 1.59
N ILE A 114 11.67 3.21 0.78
CA ILE A 114 12.38 2.00 1.21
C ILE A 114 13.85 2.18 0.80
N GLN A 115 14.72 2.31 1.81
CA GLN A 115 16.16 2.41 1.64
C GLN A 115 16.80 1.08 2.03
N VAL A 116 17.75 0.62 1.22
CA VAL A 116 18.41 -0.67 1.39
C VAL A 116 19.92 -0.48 1.22
N ASP A 117 20.68 -0.95 2.19
CA ASP A 117 22.14 -1.02 2.13
C ASP A 117 22.60 -2.48 2.20
N THR A 118 22.68 -3.13 1.04
CA THR A 118 23.05 -4.54 0.93
C THR A 118 24.49 -4.84 1.34
N ARG A 119 25.33 -3.82 1.52
CA ARG A 119 26.71 -4.00 2.02
C ARG A 119 26.73 -4.48 3.46
N LYS A 120 25.68 -4.17 4.24
CA LYS A 120 25.51 -4.61 5.63
C LYS A 120 25.00 -6.04 5.75
N CYS A 121 24.40 -6.58 4.69
CA CYS A 121 23.82 -7.92 4.74
C CYS A 121 24.89 -8.97 4.97
N ASP A 122 24.61 -9.88 5.90
CA ASP A 122 25.25 -11.19 5.88
C ASP A 122 24.86 -11.91 4.58
N ARG A 123 25.83 -12.57 3.96
CA ARG A 123 25.71 -13.14 2.61
C ARG A 123 24.75 -14.33 2.59
N GLU A 124 24.64 -15.05 3.70
CA GLU A 124 23.75 -16.20 3.83
C GLU A 124 22.37 -15.84 4.40
N CYS A 125 22.19 -14.61 4.89
CA CYS A 125 20.93 -14.16 5.49
C CYS A 125 19.77 -14.14 4.48
N ALA A 126 18.62 -14.68 4.88
CA ALA A 126 17.38 -14.71 4.10
C ALA A 126 16.18 -14.03 4.81
N GLU A 127 16.40 -13.42 5.98
CA GLU A 127 15.34 -12.96 6.88
C GLU A 127 14.30 -12.03 6.23
N CYS A 128 14.73 -11.08 5.41
CA CYS A 128 13.80 -10.12 4.81
C CYS A 128 12.84 -10.74 3.78
N GLU A 129 13.27 -11.80 3.08
CA GLU A 129 12.43 -12.58 2.16
C GLU A 129 11.45 -13.44 2.96
N THR A 130 11.94 -14.17 3.96
CA THR A 130 11.12 -15.04 4.82
C THR A 130 10.04 -14.28 5.59
N VAL A 131 10.36 -13.10 6.11
CA VAL A 131 9.46 -12.34 6.98
C VAL A 131 8.45 -11.47 6.24
N CYS A 132 8.57 -11.35 4.90
CA CYS A 132 7.66 -10.54 4.11
C CYS A 132 6.30 -11.26 3.96
N PRO A 133 5.21 -10.80 4.60
CA PRO A 133 3.94 -11.51 4.58
C PRO A 133 3.25 -11.49 3.21
N LEU A 134 3.75 -10.66 2.29
CA LEU A 134 3.22 -10.49 0.94
C LEU A 134 4.17 -11.04 -0.13
N SER A 135 5.27 -11.68 0.26
CA SER A 135 6.26 -12.28 -0.64
C SER A 135 6.78 -11.30 -1.71
N LEU A 136 7.02 -10.05 -1.33
CA LEU A 136 7.42 -8.96 -2.24
C LEU A 136 8.94 -8.75 -2.33
N ILE A 137 9.72 -9.53 -1.58
CA ILE A 137 11.17 -9.40 -1.49
C ILE A 137 11.77 -10.70 -2.00
N LYS A 138 12.69 -10.59 -2.96
CA LYS A 138 13.45 -11.73 -3.46
C LYS A 138 14.94 -11.46 -3.35
N ILE A 139 15.67 -12.41 -2.77
CA ILE A 139 17.13 -12.30 -2.58
C ILE A 139 17.83 -13.05 -3.70
N SER A 140 18.74 -12.35 -4.39
CA SER A 140 19.64 -12.95 -5.37
C SER A 140 21.08 -12.73 -4.94
N ARG A 141 21.92 -13.74 -5.19
CA ARG A 141 23.33 -13.76 -4.77
C ARG A 141 24.20 -14.06 -5.96
N PHE A 142 25.23 -13.25 -6.16
CA PHE A 142 26.14 -13.38 -7.29
C PHE A 142 27.59 -13.42 -6.81
N GLY A 143 28.39 -14.32 -7.39
CA GLY A 143 29.83 -14.33 -7.20
C GLY A 143 30.49 -13.12 -7.83
N TYR A 144 31.79 -12.96 -7.61
CA TYR A 144 32.57 -11.91 -8.28
C TYR A 144 32.65 -12.12 -9.80
N ASP A 145 32.44 -13.35 -10.25
CA ASP A 145 32.38 -13.76 -11.65
C ASP A 145 30.99 -13.52 -12.29
N GLY A 146 30.05 -12.94 -11.53
CA GLY A 146 28.68 -12.69 -11.97
C GLY A 146 27.80 -13.93 -12.02
N LYS A 147 28.28 -15.11 -11.58
CA LYS A 147 27.47 -16.33 -11.57
C LYS A 147 26.58 -16.39 -10.34
N PRO A 148 25.35 -16.93 -10.45
CA PRO A 148 24.47 -17.07 -9.30
C PRO A 148 25.05 -18.05 -8.28
N VAL A 149 25.10 -17.63 -7.02
CA VAL A 149 25.55 -18.45 -5.89
C VAL A 149 24.33 -19.00 -5.17
N LYS A 150 24.15 -20.33 -5.23
CA LYS A 150 23.12 -21.04 -4.47
C LYS A 150 23.71 -21.79 -3.28
N ASP A 151 24.89 -22.37 -3.47
CA ASP A 151 25.58 -23.15 -2.47
C ASP A 151 26.89 -22.45 -2.09
N PHE A 152 26.97 -22.04 -0.82
CA PHE A 152 28.16 -21.40 -0.26
C PHE A 152 29.26 -22.41 0.07
N SER A 153 28.92 -23.71 0.21
CA SER A 153 29.89 -24.76 0.57
C SER A 153 30.98 -24.91 -0.50
N VAL A 154 30.61 -24.77 -1.77
CA VAL A 154 31.49 -24.87 -2.95
C VAL A 154 32.43 -23.67 -3.09
N LEU A 155 32.15 -22.56 -2.38
CA LEU A 155 32.96 -21.35 -2.47
C LEU A 155 34.15 -21.39 -1.50
N SER A 156 35.30 -20.96 -2.01
CA SER A 156 36.48 -20.67 -1.18
C SER A 156 36.17 -19.56 -0.15
N PRO A 157 36.92 -19.48 0.97
CA PRO A 157 36.71 -18.44 1.97
C PRO A 157 36.73 -17.01 1.40
N LEU A 158 37.60 -16.76 0.41
CA LEU A 158 37.65 -15.47 -0.29
C LEU A 158 36.43 -15.24 -1.20
N GLY A 159 35.97 -16.31 -1.88
CA GLY A 159 34.77 -16.29 -2.71
C GLY A 159 33.52 -15.93 -1.90
N ARG A 160 33.37 -16.52 -0.70
CA ARG A 160 32.25 -16.21 0.21
C ARG A 160 32.19 -14.73 0.60
N LYS A 161 33.34 -14.11 0.90
CA LYS A 161 33.42 -12.68 1.25
C LYS A 161 33.06 -11.74 0.10
N ARG A 162 33.20 -12.18 -1.15
CA ARG A 162 32.96 -11.37 -2.36
C ARG A 162 31.59 -11.58 -2.99
N VAL A 163 30.72 -12.38 -2.36
CA VAL A 163 29.35 -12.57 -2.85
C VAL A 163 28.59 -11.24 -2.76
N GLN A 164 28.00 -10.81 -3.87
CA GLN A 164 27.12 -9.66 -3.92
C GLN A 164 25.69 -10.09 -3.60
N VAL A 165 25.05 -9.38 -2.68
CA VAL A 165 23.64 -9.60 -2.33
C VAL A 165 22.80 -8.53 -3.01
N ILE A 166 21.80 -8.97 -3.76
CA ILE A 166 20.83 -8.12 -4.44
C ILE A 166 19.45 -8.39 -3.83
N LEU A 167 18.80 -7.32 -3.39
CA LEU A 167 17.44 -7.36 -2.87
C LEU A 167 16.52 -6.75 -3.92
N ASP A 168 15.72 -7.60 -4.57
CA ASP A 168 14.64 -7.15 -5.45
C ASP A 168 13.37 -6.99 -4.61
N ILE A 169 12.86 -5.77 -4.53
CA ILE A 169 11.67 -5.43 -3.74
C ILE A 169 10.64 -4.85 -4.70
N GLN A 170 9.48 -5.52 -4.81
CA GLN A 170 8.35 -5.03 -5.60
C GLN A 170 7.69 -3.83 -4.88
N LYS A 171 8.28 -2.65 -5.05
CA LYS A 171 7.92 -1.45 -4.27
C LYS A 171 6.47 -1.08 -4.49
N GLU A 172 5.97 -1.16 -5.71
CA GLU A 172 4.61 -0.76 -6.14
C GLU A 172 3.50 -1.45 -5.33
N TYR A 173 3.86 -2.56 -4.70
CA TYR A 173 2.98 -3.47 -4.01
C TYR A 173 3.20 -3.48 -2.48
N CYS A 174 4.31 -2.90 -2.04
CA CYS A 174 4.70 -2.88 -0.64
C CYS A 174 3.88 -1.84 0.14
N PRO A 175 3.14 -2.23 1.19
CA PRO A 175 2.38 -1.31 2.03
C PRO A 175 3.25 -0.66 3.12
N THR A 176 4.58 -0.84 3.09
CA THR A 176 5.54 -0.25 4.03
C THR A 176 5.31 -0.66 5.50
N CYS A 177 5.05 -1.94 5.77
CA CYS A 177 4.76 -2.46 7.11
C CYS A 177 5.96 -2.52 8.08
N ARG A 178 7.19 -2.31 7.59
CA ARG A 178 8.44 -2.31 8.38
C ARG A 178 8.85 -3.64 9.01
N LEU A 179 8.16 -4.76 8.76
CA LEU A 179 8.58 -6.08 9.27
C LEU A 179 10.03 -6.40 8.88
N CYS A 180 10.37 -6.28 7.60
CA CYS A 180 11.73 -6.52 7.11
C CYS A 180 12.76 -5.49 7.59
N GLU A 181 12.35 -4.31 8.08
CA GLU A 181 13.26 -3.37 8.75
C GLU A 181 13.57 -3.87 10.17
N PHE A 182 12.55 -4.18 10.96
CA PHE A 182 12.73 -4.58 12.37
C PHE A 182 13.30 -5.98 12.55
N LYS A 183 13.06 -6.87 11.59
CA LYS A 183 13.55 -8.25 11.61
C LYS A 183 14.88 -8.40 10.88
N CYS A 184 15.43 -7.33 10.32
CA CYS A 184 16.76 -7.37 9.71
C CYS A 184 17.84 -7.27 10.80
N PRO A 185 18.62 -8.34 11.06
CA PRO A 185 19.68 -8.30 12.07
C PRO A 185 20.78 -7.29 11.75
N ALA A 186 21.04 -7.07 10.46
CA ALA A 186 22.06 -6.14 9.98
C ALA A 186 21.63 -4.66 9.98
N GLY A 187 20.34 -4.36 10.20
CA GLY A 187 19.80 -3.01 10.02
C GLY A 187 20.01 -2.46 8.60
N ALA A 188 19.98 -3.33 7.59
CA ALA A 188 20.22 -2.99 6.19
C ALA A 188 19.03 -2.28 5.53
N ILE A 189 17.82 -2.40 6.08
CA ILE A 189 16.59 -1.87 5.50
C ILE A 189 16.04 -0.76 6.40
N ARG A 190 15.67 0.37 5.80
CA ARG A 190 14.95 1.47 6.47
C ARG A 190 13.68 1.79 5.70
N ILE A 191 12.54 1.84 6.39
CA ILE A 191 11.24 2.06 5.78
C ILE A 191 10.52 3.21 6.48
N LYS A 192 10.01 4.15 5.69
CA LYS A 192 9.04 5.12 6.16
C LYS A 192 7.66 4.70 5.70
N LYS A 193 6.70 4.73 6.62
CA LYS A 193 5.32 4.33 6.31
C LYS A 193 4.68 5.33 5.36
N MET A 194 3.91 4.83 4.41
CA MET A 194 3.08 5.65 3.54
C MET A 194 1.88 6.25 4.28
N PHE A 195 1.38 5.58 5.31
CA PHE A 195 0.35 6.09 6.20
C PHE A 195 0.88 6.12 7.62
N GLU A 196 0.67 7.24 8.31
CA GLU A 196 0.87 7.35 9.75
C GLU A 196 -0.49 7.63 10.38
N GLY A 197 -0.65 7.25 11.65
CA GLY A 197 -1.94 7.29 12.30
C GLY A 197 -1.89 6.74 13.71
N THR A 198 -3.08 6.51 14.25
CA THR A 198 -3.30 5.81 15.51
C THR A 198 -4.35 4.74 15.31
N ILE A 199 -4.17 3.58 15.90
CA ILE A 199 -5.20 2.54 15.99
C ILE A 199 -5.38 2.11 17.44
N LYS A 200 -6.63 2.06 17.89
CA LYS A 200 -6.99 1.64 19.25
C LYS A 200 -8.07 0.58 19.19
N ILE A 201 -7.90 -0.47 20.00
CA ILE A 201 -8.90 -1.49 20.23
C ILE A 201 -9.43 -1.31 21.65
N ASN A 202 -10.71 -0.98 21.79
CA ASN A 202 -11.37 -0.88 23.07
C ASN A 202 -11.66 -2.29 23.59
N GLN A 203 -10.93 -2.70 24.62
CA GLN A 203 -11.04 -4.04 25.18
C GLN A 203 -12.40 -4.29 25.85
N ASN A 204 -13.14 -3.27 26.26
CA ASN A 204 -14.49 -3.46 26.83
C ASN A 204 -15.53 -3.79 25.76
N SER A 205 -15.36 -3.24 24.55
CA SER A 205 -16.25 -3.49 23.42
C SER A 205 -15.79 -4.66 22.55
N CYS A 206 -14.51 -5.06 22.62
CA CYS A 206 -13.99 -6.19 21.87
C CYS A 206 -14.51 -7.52 22.44
N PRO A 207 -15.28 -8.32 21.67
CA PRO A 207 -15.81 -9.57 22.17
C PRO A 207 -14.69 -10.58 22.44
N GLN A 208 -14.79 -11.28 23.56
CA GLN A 208 -13.84 -12.31 23.93
C GLN A 208 -13.83 -13.44 22.89
N GLY A 209 -12.63 -13.89 22.49
CA GLY A 209 -12.45 -14.94 21.50
C GLY A 209 -12.69 -14.53 20.04
N CYS A 210 -13.13 -13.31 19.76
CA CYS A 210 -13.31 -12.81 18.39
C CYS A 210 -11.94 -12.57 17.72
N LYS A 211 -11.76 -13.13 16.53
CA LYS A 211 -10.52 -13.01 15.73
C LYS A 211 -10.72 -12.37 14.37
N ASP A 212 -11.91 -11.83 14.08
CA ASP A 212 -12.28 -11.36 12.74
C ASP A 212 -11.27 -10.37 12.14
N CYS A 213 -10.77 -9.44 12.95
CA CYS A 213 -9.77 -8.47 12.52
C CYS A 213 -8.38 -9.09 12.32
N LEU A 214 -8.04 -10.12 13.09
CA LEU A 214 -6.79 -10.87 12.99
C LEU A 214 -6.78 -11.71 11.70
N ASP A 215 -7.89 -12.38 11.40
CA ASP A 215 -8.05 -13.26 10.22
C ASP A 215 -7.79 -12.52 8.90
N VAL A 216 -8.16 -11.24 8.83
CA VAL A 216 -8.06 -10.44 7.59
C VAL A 216 -6.84 -9.52 7.54
N CYS A 217 -6.05 -9.45 8.61
CA CYS A 217 -4.90 -8.56 8.65
C CYS A 217 -3.81 -9.08 7.71
N PRO A 218 -3.42 -8.33 6.66
CA PRO A 218 -2.42 -8.81 5.70
C PRO A 218 -0.98 -8.73 6.25
N ILE A 219 -0.79 -8.19 7.45
CA ILE A 219 0.53 -7.96 8.05
C ILE A 219 0.66 -8.81 9.30
N THR A 220 1.44 -9.88 9.21
CA THR A 220 1.75 -10.76 10.35
C THR A 220 2.33 -9.95 11.51
N GLY A 221 1.81 -10.18 12.72
CA GLY A 221 2.26 -9.52 13.94
C GLY A 221 1.79 -8.07 14.12
N ALA A 222 1.07 -7.48 13.17
CA ALA A 222 0.43 -6.17 13.38
C ALA A 222 -0.78 -6.25 14.33
N LEU A 223 -1.46 -7.39 14.35
CA LEU A 223 -2.47 -7.75 15.35
C LEU A 223 -2.06 -9.09 15.97
N PHE A 224 -2.38 -9.30 17.23
CA PHE A 224 -2.11 -10.55 17.94
C PHE A 224 -3.16 -10.79 19.02
N LEU A 225 -3.36 -12.06 19.38
CA LEU A 225 -4.29 -12.48 20.42
C LEU A 225 -3.55 -12.56 21.76
N GLY A 226 -4.08 -11.89 22.79
CA GLY A 226 -3.59 -11.98 24.16
C GLY A 226 -4.09 -13.23 24.89
N GLU A 227 -3.55 -13.46 26.08
CA GLU A 227 -3.95 -14.57 26.96
C GLU A 227 -5.43 -14.49 27.38
N ASP A 228 -5.94 -13.26 27.51
CA ASP A 228 -7.35 -12.93 27.79
C ASP A 228 -8.31 -13.21 26.61
N GLN A 229 -7.80 -13.80 25.53
CA GLN A 229 -8.52 -14.05 24.28
C GLN A 229 -9.05 -12.77 23.62
N LYS A 230 -8.39 -11.62 23.82
CA LYS A 230 -8.69 -10.37 23.12
C LYS A 230 -7.57 -9.97 22.17
N VAL A 231 -7.92 -9.16 21.17
CA VAL A 231 -6.97 -8.73 20.14
C VAL A 231 -6.29 -7.43 20.54
N TYR A 232 -4.97 -7.42 20.39
CA TYR A 232 -4.09 -6.29 20.61
C TYR A 232 -3.42 -5.88 19.31
N VAL A 233 -2.97 -4.63 19.26
CA VAL A 233 -2.35 -4.04 18.08
C VAL A 233 -0.91 -3.67 18.33
N ASN A 234 -0.05 -4.02 17.36
CA ASN A 234 1.33 -3.56 17.30
C ASN A 234 1.44 -2.47 16.22
N GLU A 235 1.44 -1.22 16.67
CA GLU A 235 1.52 -0.04 15.80
C GLU A 235 2.86 0.05 15.04
N LEU A 236 3.91 -0.67 15.46
CA LEU A 236 5.17 -0.74 14.70
C LEU A 236 4.96 -1.37 13.32
N PHE A 237 4.09 -2.37 13.21
CA PHE A 237 3.82 -3.10 11.97
C PHE A 237 2.52 -2.69 11.27
N CYS A 238 1.56 -2.13 12.01
CA CYS A 238 0.31 -1.64 11.43
C CYS A 238 0.55 -0.63 10.30
N THR A 239 -0.06 -0.85 9.13
CA THR A 239 0.03 0.06 7.97
C THR A 239 -1.12 1.07 7.94
N TYR A 240 -1.98 1.06 8.96
CA TYR A 240 -3.20 1.89 9.04
C TYR A 240 -4.11 1.71 7.81
N CYS A 241 -4.09 0.53 7.17
CA CYS A 241 -4.90 0.30 5.98
C CYS A 241 -6.39 0.24 6.30
N GLY A 242 -6.79 -0.31 7.45
CA GLY A 242 -8.19 -0.37 7.88
C GLY A 242 -8.98 -1.59 7.40
N ALA A 243 -8.33 -2.63 6.88
CA ALA A 243 -8.96 -3.92 6.61
C ALA A 243 -9.67 -4.49 7.85
N CYS A 244 -9.00 -4.45 9.01
CA CYS A 244 -9.53 -4.88 10.29
C CYS A 244 -10.81 -4.15 10.72
N LYS A 245 -10.88 -2.83 10.47
CA LYS A 245 -12.05 -2.02 10.81
C LYS A 245 -13.30 -2.47 10.05
N ASN A 246 -13.13 -2.86 8.79
CA ASN A 246 -14.26 -3.20 7.91
C ASN A 246 -14.89 -4.56 8.20
N VAL A 247 -14.24 -5.40 8.99
CA VAL A 247 -14.75 -6.71 9.37
C VAL A 247 -15.09 -6.81 10.85
N CYS A 248 -14.72 -5.81 11.65
CA CYS A 248 -15.05 -5.78 13.07
C CYS A 248 -16.58 -5.90 13.25
N PRO A 249 -17.07 -6.82 14.09
CA PRO A 249 -18.51 -6.91 14.39
C PRO A 249 -19.00 -5.74 15.25
N GLU A 250 -18.10 -5.10 16.00
CA GLU A 250 -18.41 -4.05 16.97
C GLU A 250 -17.84 -2.71 16.49
N GLU A 251 -18.71 -1.80 16.04
CA GLU A 251 -18.28 -0.52 15.45
C GLU A 251 -17.42 0.34 16.39
N GLN A 252 -17.68 0.25 17.70
CA GLN A 252 -16.97 1.02 18.73
C GLN A 252 -15.69 0.32 19.23
N ALA A 253 -15.48 -0.95 18.88
CA ALA A 253 -14.33 -1.69 19.37
C ALA A 253 -13.03 -1.26 18.68
N LEU A 254 -13.05 -0.88 17.40
CA LEU A 254 -11.84 -0.58 16.64
C LEU A 254 -11.86 0.83 16.05
N ILE A 255 -11.03 1.71 16.62
CA ILE A 255 -10.88 3.09 16.20
C ILE A 255 -9.58 3.24 15.43
N LEU A 256 -9.69 3.56 14.14
CA LEU A 256 -8.57 3.85 13.25
C LEU A 256 -8.63 5.30 12.80
N ASN A 257 -7.53 6.03 13.02
CA ASN A 257 -7.35 7.39 12.54
C ASN A 257 -6.04 7.49 11.74
N ARG A 258 -6.10 7.96 10.49
CA ARG A 258 -4.90 8.26 9.71
C ARG A 258 -4.57 9.73 9.87
N THR A 259 -3.36 10.04 10.31
CA THR A 259 -2.94 11.42 10.54
C THR A 259 -2.12 11.99 9.39
N LYS A 260 -1.57 11.11 8.54
CA LYS A 260 -0.67 11.50 7.46
C LYS A 260 -0.72 10.50 6.30
N VAL A 261 -0.56 11.01 5.08
CA VAL A 261 -0.40 10.24 3.85
C VAL A 261 0.83 10.73 3.13
N LEU A 262 1.86 9.89 3.01
CA LEU A 262 3.06 10.23 2.29
C LEU A 262 2.83 10.11 0.78
N HIS A 263 2.73 11.26 0.12
CA HIS A 263 2.37 11.31 -1.29
C HIS A 263 3.11 12.43 -2.05
N THR A 264 3.15 12.32 -3.38
CA THR A 264 3.76 13.34 -4.24
C THR A 264 2.98 14.66 -4.18
N PRO A 265 3.63 15.82 -4.39
CA PRO A 265 2.91 17.08 -4.52
C PRO A 265 1.82 17.00 -5.57
N VAL A 266 0.63 17.49 -5.22
CA VAL A 266 -0.52 17.52 -6.13
C VAL A 266 -1.32 18.80 -5.86
N ARG A 267 -1.90 19.39 -6.92
CA ARG A 267 -2.77 20.57 -6.81
C ARG A 267 -4.13 20.22 -7.42
N SER A 268 -4.95 19.52 -6.65
CA SER A 268 -6.26 19.04 -7.11
C SER A 268 -7.28 19.10 -5.98
N GLY A 269 -8.39 19.80 -6.23
CA GLY A 269 -9.50 19.85 -5.28
C GLY A 269 -10.13 18.47 -5.02
N ALA A 270 -10.12 17.59 -6.03
CA ALA A 270 -10.57 16.21 -5.86
C ALA A 270 -9.66 15.42 -4.91
N TRP A 271 -8.34 15.64 -4.99
CA TRP A 271 -7.42 15.04 -4.01
C TRP A 271 -7.62 15.62 -2.61
N ASN A 272 -7.81 16.93 -2.46
CA ASN A 272 -8.01 17.53 -1.15
C ASN A 272 -9.22 16.90 -0.42
N LYS A 273 -10.35 16.76 -1.11
CA LYS A 273 -11.54 16.08 -0.57
C LYS A 273 -11.28 14.59 -0.28
N ALA A 274 -10.52 13.89 -1.13
CA ALA A 274 -10.12 12.51 -0.87
C ALA A 274 -9.25 12.40 0.40
N LEU A 275 -8.30 13.32 0.59
CA LEU A 275 -7.43 13.35 1.75
C LEU A 275 -8.19 13.61 3.05
N GLU A 276 -9.15 14.54 3.01
CA GLU A 276 -10.09 14.78 4.13
C GLU A 276 -10.85 13.51 4.51
N ARG A 277 -11.37 12.76 3.53
CA ARG A 277 -12.06 11.47 3.76
C ARG A 277 -11.12 10.38 4.28
N ILE A 278 -9.85 10.36 3.86
CA ILE A 278 -8.86 9.35 4.27
C ILE A 278 -8.31 9.61 5.68
N THR A 279 -8.12 10.88 6.06
CA THR A 279 -7.39 11.29 7.28
C THR A 279 -8.19 12.11 8.31
N SER A 280 -9.33 12.69 7.94
CA SER A 280 -10.05 13.82 8.58
C SER A 280 -9.64 15.20 8.08
N SER A 281 -10.55 16.18 8.23
CA SER A 281 -10.36 17.56 7.80
C SER A 281 -9.18 18.26 8.49
N ASP A 282 -9.03 18.07 9.81
CA ASP A 282 -7.94 18.69 10.57
C ASP A 282 -6.57 18.16 10.16
N ASN A 283 -6.47 16.85 9.92
CA ASN A 283 -5.23 16.22 9.47
C ASN A 283 -4.91 16.57 8.01
N ALA A 284 -5.92 16.63 7.14
CA ALA A 284 -5.76 17.11 5.78
C ALA A 284 -5.24 18.57 5.74
N LEU A 285 -5.71 19.44 6.65
CA LEU A 285 -5.20 20.81 6.74
C LEU A 285 -3.72 20.85 7.15
N LYS A 286 -3.29 19.99 8.10
CA LYS A 286 -1.88 19.87 8.48
C LYS A 286 -1.02 19.40 7.31
N GLU A 287 -1.50 18.42 6.56
CA GLU A 287 -0.90 17.94 5.30
C GLU A 287 -0.75 19.09 4.28
N PHE A 288 -1.81 19.85 4.03
CA PHE A 288 -1.78 20.99 3.09
C PHE A 288 -0.73 22.04 3.49
N LYS A 289 -0.65 22.36 4.79
CA LYS A 289 0.36 23.29 5.34
C LYS A 289 1.78 22.75 5.16
N ALA A 290 2.00 21.47 5.49
CA ALA A 290 3.30 20.82 5.33
C ALA A 290 3.74 20.80 3.86
N GLN A 291 2.81 20.55 2.95
CA GLN A 291 3.09 20.50 1.52
C GLN A 291 3.39 21.89 0.94
N ALA A 292 2.62 22.91 1.32
CA ALA A 292 2.91 24.29 0.94
C ALA A 292 4.30 24.73 1.42
N ALA A 293 4.71 24.34 2.64
CA ALA A 293 6.05 24.62 3.15
C ALA A 293 7.16 23.93 2.33
N LYS A 294 6.99 22.65 1.97
CA LYS A 294 7.94 21.93 1.11
C LYS A 294 8.08 22.57 -0.27
N THR A 295 6.96 22.92 -0.91
CA THR A 295 6.99 23.60 -2.21
C THR A 295 7.71 24.94 -2.13
N ARG A 296 7.46 25.75 -1.09
CA ARG A 296 8.18 27.01 -0.87
C ARG A 296 9.69 26.79 -0.74
N ARG A 297 10.14 25.84 0.08
CA ARG A 297 11.56 25.51 0.25
C ARG A 297 12.20 25.12 -1.08
N HIS A 298 11.58 24.21 -1.82
CA HIS A 298 12.10 23.78 -3.11
C HIS A 298 12.15 24.92 -4.15
N THR A 299 11.19 25.85 -4.14
CA THR A 299 11.25 27.05 -4.99
C THR A 299 12.44 27.95 -4.60
N VAL A 300 12.69 28.12 -3.31
CA VAL A 300 13.83 28.90 -2.80
C VAL A 300 15.17 28.23 -3.18
N GLU A 301 15.31 26.92 -2.97
CA GLU A 301 16.50 26.15 -3.36
C GLU A 301 16.79 26.27 -4.85
N LYS A 302 15.76 26.13 -5.71
CA LYS A 302 15.92 26.32 -7.16
C LYS A 302 16.41 27.71 -7.54
N ARG A 303 15.96 28.76 -6.85
CA ARG A 303 16.44 30.14 -7.07
C ARG A 303 17.92 30.27 -6.70
N PHE A 304 18.33 29.77 -5.54
CA PHE A 304 19.73 29.79 -5.12
C PHE A 304 20.64 28.98 -6.05
N PHE A 305 20.20 27.82 -6.54
CA PHE A 305 20.96 27.04 -7.52
C PHE A 305 21.06 27.74 -8.88
N ALA A 306 19.97 28.37 -9.35
CA ALA A 306 19.99 29.14 -10.60
C ALA A 306 20.89 30.38 -10.48
N GLU A 307 20.98 31.01 -9.32
CA GLU A 307 21.91 32.12 -9.05
C GLU A 307 23.37 31.67 -9.00
N LYS A 308 23.64 30.47 -8.45
CA LYS A 308 25.00 29.89 -8.46
C LYS A 308 25.50 29.50 -9.85
N LEU A 309 24.60 29.08 -10.76
CA LEU A 309 24.95 28.75 -12.15
C LEU A 309 25.18 29.98 -13.04
N LYS A 310 24.83 31.18 -12.56
CA LYS A 310 25.06 32.45 -13.25
C LYS A 310 26.37 33.14 -12.84
N LYS A 311 27.13 32.56 -11.92
CA LYS A 311 28.46 32.98 -11.50
C LYS A 311 29.49 31.97 -12.00
#